data_AF-A0AAU7CF40-F1
#
_entry.id   AF-A0AAU7CF40-F1
#
_cell.length_a   1.000
_cell.length_b   1.000
_cell.length_c   1.000
_cell.angle_alpha   90.00
_cell.angle_beta   90.00
_cell.angle_gamma   90.00
#
_symmetry.space_group_name_H-M   'P 1'
#
loop_
_entity.id
_entity.type
_entity.pdbx_description
1 polymer ?
#
loop_
_entity_poly.entity_id
_entity_poly.type
_entity_poly.pdbx_seq_one_letter_code
_entity_poly.pdbx_strand_id
1 'polypeptide(L)'
;MKVHRIKGRRVFGRRGSYAATVQVPDVERASDGGKPRYHAFDGLRGMAMFLVVGLHAALGYVTQDIPGVLWCVRDRPTTPVFDWFCWWSMGVSNPLYFTIAGFFAAYLYETRGLRTFLENRAKRVAVPFLVAVPTVLPACLLAWVYGWLLSGRCTWRQAIRLRFRDPVLRAEQIGSAHLWFLEYLIVMLVAFALYQWWSQRRRTGSTTRHGFASLVLSSPWCPFLLAVPTTALLWISRELVGIDAALDRHNSFFIAPIKLMHHASFFIVGVGLYRLRDDLERLARPAPWYLLMSVPIFVGRAWFLGRDWVSPLHGFDAVAQAVLGALFAWLMVFGAIGAAHRLFRHANPSLSYCADSSYWIYLVHMPVLGLIQGDLFLIPGHAAWKMPVTLLGTLAIGFASYHSLVRYTAIGTWLHGRRERTAFASGEQDSGRFARLIPLRHRQVRASHQSSKS
;
A
#
# COMPACT_ATOMS: atom_id res chain seq x y z
N MET A 1 -31.58 71.62 -19.07
CA MET A 1 -31.01 72.86 -19.64
C MET A 1 -30.57 73.74 -18.47
N LYS A 2 -29.35 74.33 -18.56
CA LYS A 2 -28.65 75.16 -17.57
C LYS A 2 -27.97 74.46 -16.38
N VAL A 3 -26.71 74.14 -16.66
CA VAL A 3 -25.58 74.09 -15.72
C VAL A 3 -25.38 75.47 -15.10
N HIS A 4 -25.22 75.55 -13.78
CA HIS A 4 -24.46 76.62 -13.15
C HIS A 4 -23.16 76.07 -12.58
N ARG A 5 -22.07 76.67 -13.08
CA ARG A 5 -20.67 76.36 -12.81
C ARG A 5 -20.10 77.55 -12.05
N ILE A 6 -19.65 77.33 -10.81
CA ILE A 6 -18.79 78.28 -10.08
C ILE A 6 -17.70 77.41 -9.43
N LYS A 7 -16.51 77.35 -10.06
CA LYS A 7 -15.25 77.99 -9.59
C LYS A 7 -15.04 77.72 -8.09
N GLY A 8 -14.15 76.86 -7.63
CA GLY A 8 -12.80 76.59 -8.11
C GLY A 8 -11.82 77.04 -7.03
N ARG A 9 -11.12 76.09 -6.40
CA ARG A 9 -9.72 76.25 -5.96
C ARG A 9 -9.17 74.88 -5.56
N ARG A 10 -8.15 74.46 -6.31
CA ARG A 10 -7.30 73.31 -6.01
C ARG A 10 -6.33 73.72 -4.92
N VAL A 11 -6.20 72.92 -3.86
CA VAL A 11 -4.95 72.77 -3.14
C VAL A 11 -4.69 71.27 -2.98
N PHE A 12 -3.50 70.86 -3.40
CA PHE A 12 -3.01 69.50 -3.45
C PHE A 12 -2.94 68.90 -2.04
N GLY A 13 -3.57 67.74 -1.84
CA GLY A 13 -3.45 66.92 -0.65
C GLY A 13 -3.64 65.46 -1.02
N ARG A 14 -2.54 64.77 -1.33
CA ARG A 14 -2.52 63.30 -1.40
C ARG A 14 -2.94 62.75 -0.03
N ARG A 15 -4.05 62.03 0.03
CA ARG A 15 -4.15 60.61 0.45
C ARG A 15 -5.61 60.20 0.60
N GLY A 16 -5.90 59.06 -0.01
CA GLY A 16 -7.22 58.56 -0.27
C GLY A 16 -8.01 58.20 0.99
N SER A 17 -9.32 58.36 0.80
CA SER A 17 -10.43 57.92 1.64
C SER A 17 -10.19 56.54 2.26
N TYR A 18 -10.42 56.48 3.56
CA TYR A 18 -10.68 55.28 4.33
C TYR A 18 -11.80 54.47 3.65
N ALA A 19 -11.44 53.31 3.11
CA ALA A 19 -12.37 52.23 2.85
C ALA A 19 -12.31 51.30 4.07
N ALA A 20 -13.46 51.07 4.71
CA ALA A 20 -13.61 50.16 5.82
C ALA A 20 -13.03 48.79 5.45
N THR A 21 -11.87 48.48 6.02
CA THR A 21 -11.20 47.18 5.84
C THR A 21 -11.88 46.23 6.81
N VAL A 22 -12.67 45.30 6.28
CA VAL A 22 -13.10 44.11 7.02
C VAL A 22 -11.83 43.42 7.50
N GLN A 23 -11.57 43.45 8.81
CA GLN A 23 -10.46 42.73 9.41
C GLN A 23 -10.75 41.23 9.26
N VAL A 24 -10.10 40.62 8.28
CA VAL A 24 -9.84 39.19 8.28
C VAL A 24 -8.87 38.95 9.46
N PRO A 25 -9.17 38.07 10.42
CA PRO A 25 -8.25 37.80 11.51
C PRO A 25 -6.94 37.28 10.93
N ASP A 26 -5.83 37.93 11.32
CA ASP A 26 -4.48 37.45 11.05
C ASP A 26 -4.36 36.01 11.54
N VAL A 27 -4.33 35.08 10.59
CA VAL A 27 -3.93 33.69 10.86
C VAL A 27 -2.44 33.76 11.12
N GLU A 28 -2.08 33.82 12.40
CA GLU A 28 -0.75 33.49 12.90
C GLU A 28 -0.23 32.28 12.13
N ARG A 29 0.94 32.46 11.50
CA ARG A 29 1.64 31.43 10.73
C ARG A 29 1.92 30.23 11.63
N ALA A 30 1.01 29.27 11.61
CA ALA A 30 1.23 27.94 12.13
C ALA A 30 2.37 27.30 11.34
N SER A 31 3.43 26.99 12.06
CA SER A 31 4.56 26.15 11.69
C SER A 31 4.15 24.94 10.86
N ASP A 32 4.80 24.79 9.69
CA ASP A 32 4.83 23.62 8.79
C ASP A 32 3.51 22.85 8.60
N GLY A 33 2.78 23.22 7.54
CA GLY A 33 1.44 22.73 7.19
C GLY A 33 1.27 21.22 7.25
N GLY A 34 0.33 20.79 8.11
CA GLY A 34 -0.12 19.42 8.25
C GLY A 34 -0.59 18.83 6.92
N LYS A 35 0.19 17.92 6.35
CA LYS A 35 -0.24 17.09 5.23
C LYS A 35 -1.45 16.25 5.69
N PRO A 36 -2.57 16.21 4.95
CA PRO A 36 -3.66 15.30 5.28
C PRO A 36 -3.13 13.87 5.22
N ARG A 37 -3.00 13.23 6.39
CA ARG A 37 -2.56 11.85 6.49
C ARG A 37 -3.78 10.96 6.30
N TYR A 38 -3.79 10.20 5.21
CA TYR A 38 -4.87 9.24 4.93
C TYR A 38 -4.72 8.01 5.83
N HIS A 39 -5.07 8.14 7.12
CA HIS A 39 -4.94 7.09 8.13
C HIS A 39 -5.61 5.77 7.72
N ALA A 40 -6.76 5.85 7.03
CA ALA A 40 -7.44 4.70 6.43
C ALA A 40 -6.55 3.92 5.47
N PHE A 41 -5.88 4.60 4.55
CA PHE A 41 -5.01 3.97 3.56
C PHE A 41 -3.72 3.43 4.19
N ASP A 42 -3.15 4.13 5.18
CA ASP A 42 -1.99 3.65 5.94
C ASP A 42 -2.32 2.35 6.68
N GLY A 43 -3.46 2.32 7.38
CA GLY A 43 -3.91 1.14 8.10
C GLY A 43 -4.20 -0.04 7.19
N LEU A 44 -4.88 0.22 6.07
CA LEU A 44 -5.21 -0.78 5.07
C LEU A 44 -3.97 -1.40 4.42
N ARG A 45 -2.98 -0.56 4.08
CA ARG A 45 -1.69 -1.01 3.55
C ARG A 45 -0.93 -1.89 4.55
N GLY A 46 -0.95 -1.52 5.82
CA GLY A 46 -0.34 -2.30 6.91
C GLY A 46 -1.01 -3.66 7.08
N MET A 47 -2.35 -3.69 7.21
CA MET A 47 -3.13 -4.92 7.34
C MET A 47 -2.95 -5.86 6.15
N ALA A 48 -3.03 -5.34 4.93
CA ALA A 48 -2.82 -6.12 3.72
C ALA A 48 -1.42 -6.76 3.68
N MET A 49 -0.42 -6.14 4.34
CA MET A 49 0.95 -6.65 4.32
C MET A 49 1.05 -7.88 5.20
N PHE A 50 0.52 -7.78 6.42
CA PHE A 50 0.47 -8.93 7.32
C PHE A 50 -0.38 -10.07 6.75
N LEU A 51 -1.45 -9.74 6.01
CA LEU A 51 -2.22 -10.74 5.27
C LEU A 51 -1.36 -11.45 4.21
N VAL A 52 -0.52 -10.73 3.46
CA VAL A 52 0.42 -11.33 2.49
C VAL A 52 1.48 -12.19 3.18
N VAL A 53 2.01 -11.79 4.34
CA VAL A 53 2.95 -12.63 5.10
C VAL A 53 2.24 -13.89 5.60
N GLY A 54 0.98 -13.78 6.05
CA GLY A 54 0.13 -14.91 6.39
C GLY A 54 -0.07 -15.87 5.21
N LEU A 55 -0.42 -15.33 4.03
CA LEU A 55 -0.52 -16.08 2.78
C LEU A 55 0.75 -16.88 2.51
N HIS A 56 1.92 -16.24 2.56
CA HIS A 56 3.19 -16.92 2.34
C HIS A 56 3.47 -17.98 3.42
N ALA A 57 3.11 -17.74 4.68
CA ALA A 57 3.25 -18.75 5.73
C ALA A 57 2.35 -19.97 5.48
N ALA A 58 1.20 -19.80 4.82
CA ALA A 58 0.29 -20.88 4.47
C ALA A 58 0.67 -21.68 3.22
N LEU A 59 1.38 -21.08 2.24
CA LEU A 59 1.73 -21.71 0.95
C LEU A 59 2.59 -22.98 1.08
N GLY A 60 3.28 -23.18 2.22
CA GLY A 60 4.01 -24.43 2.50
C GLY A 60 3.12 -25.63 2.82
N TYR A 61 1.82 -25.40 3.07
CA TYR A 61 0.86 -26.38 3.62
C TYR A 61 -0.39 -26.58 2.77
N VAL A 62 -0.43 -25.99 1.57
CA VAL A 62 -1.55 -26.12 0.62
C VAL A 62 -1.65 -27.55 0.06
N THR A 63 -2.88 -28.01 -0.17
CA THR A 63 -3.18 -29.34 -0.74
C THR A 63 -3.06 -29.34 -2.26
N GLN A 64 -3.36 -28.20 -2.87
CA GLN A 64 -3.29 -27.98 -4.31
C GLN A 64 -2.09 -27.10 -4.62
N ASP A 65 -1.24 -27.56 -5.54
CA ASP A 65 -0.19 -26.70 -6.06
C ASP A 65 -0.79 -25.44 -6.70
N ILE A 66 -0.01 -24.39 -6.83
CA ILE A 66 -0.41 -23.24 -7.65
C ILE A 66 0.63 -23.18 -8.76
N PRO A 67 0.24 -23.23 -10.05
CA PRO A 67 1.18 -23.28 -11.16
C PRO A 67 2.04 -22.02 -11.13
N GLY A 68 3.33 -22.18 -11.40
CA GLY A 68 4.30 -21.07 -11.33
C GLY A 68 4.68 -20.65 -9.90
N VAL A 69 4.07 -21.20 -8.85
CA VAL A 69 4.49 -20.91 -7.47
C VAL A 69 5.52 -21.93 -7.00
N LEU A 70 6.80 -21.59 -7.19
CA LEU A 70 7.90 -22.36 -6.63
C LEU A 70 8.07 -22.08 -5.13
N TRP A 71 8.00 -23.13 -4.31
CA TRP A 71 8.13 -23.03 -2.85
C TRP A 71 9.37 -23.76 -2.30
N CYS A 72 9.82 -23.37 -1.10
CA CYS A 72 11.05 -23.88 -0.48
C CYS A 72 10.92 -25.34 -0.01
N VAL A 73 9.84 -25.65 0.71
CA VAL A 73 9.48 -27.00 1.15
C VAL A 73 7.97 -27.17 1.03
N ARG A 74 7.51 -28.38 0.74
CA ARG A 74 6.09 -28.71 0.83
C ARG A 74 5.91 -29.74 1.93
N ASP A 75 5.29 -29.30 3.01
CA ASP A 75 4.91 -30.20 4.08
C ASP A 75 3.72 -31.05 3.63
N ARG A 76 3.44 -32.14 4.34
CA ARG A 76 2.28 -32.97 4.05
C ARG A 76 1.02 -32.13 4.20
N PRO A 77 0.14 -32.10 3.18
CA PRO A 77 -1.07 -31.32 3.27
C PRO A 77 -1.93 -31.81 4.42
N THR A 78 -2.50 -30.88 5.17
CA THR A 78 -3.31 -31.27 6.33
C THR A 78 -4.79 -31.00 6.14
N THR A 79 -5.15 -29.87 5.52
CA THR A 79 -6.55 -29.41 5.42
C THR A 79 -6.73 -28.44 4.25
N PRO A 80 -7.84 -28.51 3.49
CA PRO A 80 -8.12 -27.58 2.37
C PRO A 80 -8.28 -26.10 2.78
N VAL A 81 -8.39 -25.82 4.08
CA VAL A 81 -8.53 -24.45 4.61
C VAL A 81 -7.34 -23.55 4.21
N PHE A 82 -6.15 -24.12 4.05
CA PHE A 82 -4.97 -23.36 3.62
C PHE A 82 -5.07 -22.94 2.15
N ASP A 83 -5.67 -23.77 1.29
CA ASP A 83 -5.91 -23.42 -0.12
C ASP A 83 -6.87 -22.24 -0.20
N TRP A 84 -8.00 -22.35 0.51
CA TRP A 84 -9.03 -21.30 0.56
C TRP A 84 -8.47 -20.01 1.14
N PHE A 85 -7.69 -20.09 2.23
CA PHE A 85 -7.03 -18.92 2.79
C PHE A 85 -6.04 -18.29 1.81
N CYS A 86 -5.27 -19.08 1.06
CA CYS A 86 -4.35 -18.56 0.06
C CYS A 86 -5.09 -17.86 -1.09
N TRP A 87 -6.11 -18.49 -1.67
CA TRP A 87 -6.92 -17.92 -2.74
C TRP A 87 -7.65 -16.64 -2.30
N TRP A 88 -8.21 -16.66 -1.09
CA TRP A 88 -8.84 -15.48 -0.49
C TRP A 88 -7.82 -14.35 -0.35
N SER A 89 -6.69 -14.62 0.31
CA SER A 89 -5.66 -13.61 0.59
C SER A 89 -5.08 -12.99 -0.68
N MET A 90 -4.89 -13.78 -1.74
CA MET A 90 -4.45 -13.28 -3.05
C MET A 90 -5.51 -12.38 -3.71
N GLY A 91 -6.79 -12.80 -3.70
CA GLY A 91 -7.88 -12.02 -4.26
C GLY A 91 -8.23 -10.76 -3.47
N VAL A 92 -7.86 -10.68 -2.18
CA VAL A 92 -7.96 -9.46 -1.38
C VAL A 92 -6.76 -8.54 -1.61
N SER A 93 -5.55 -9.06 -1.41
CA SER A 93 -4.36 -8.22 -1.24
C SER A 93 -3.90 -7.58 -2.55
N ASN A 94 -3.84 -8.33 -3.65
CA ASN A 94 -3.27 -7.81 -4.91
C ASN A 94 -4.12 -6.64 -5.44
N PRO A 95 -5.46 -6.77 -5.59
CA PRO A 95 -6.30 -5.67 -6.05
C PRO A 95 -6.16 -4.42 -5.18
N LEU A 96 -6.18 -4.63 -3.86
CA LEU A 96 -6.10 -3.55 -2.89
C LEU A 96 -4.78 -2.78 -2.99
N TYR A 97 -3.66 -3.47 -3.09
CA TYR A 97 -2.35 -2.84 -3.23
C TYR A 97 -2.22 -1.99 -4.49
N PHE A 98 -2.67 -2.52 -5.63
CA PHE A 98 -2.60 -1.77 -6.89
C PHE A 98 -3.54 -0.55 -6.88
N THR A 99 -4.74 -0.67 -6.30
CA THR A 99 -5.66 0.47 -6.11
C THR A 99 -5.05 1.54 -5.19
N ILE A 100 -4.47 1.16 -4.05
CA ILE A 100 -3.80 2.10 -3.14
C ILE A 100 -2.61 2.77 -3.84
N ALA A 101 -1.82 2.01 -4.60
CA ALA A 101 -0.69 2.53 -5.35
C ALA A 101 -1.11 3.57 -6.40
N GLY A 102 -2.19 3.31 -7.14
CA GLY A 102 -2.77 4.25 -8.09
C GLY A 102 -3.27 5.54 -7.43
N PHE A 103 -3.96 5.42 -6.29
CA PHE A 103 -4.43 6.56 -5.50
C PHE A 103 -3.27 7.48 -5.10
N PHE A 104 -2.22 6.91 -4.50
CA PHE A 104 -1.06 7.69 -4.09
C PHE A 104 -0.20 8.18 -5.25
N ALA A 105 -0.22 7.49 -6.40
CA ALA A 105 0.44 7.97 -7.60
C ALA A 105 -0.17 9.29 -8.08
N ALA A 106 -1.51 9.33 -8.14
CA ALA A 106 -2.25 10.54 -8.49
C ALA A 106 -2.06 11.66 -7.45
N TYR A 107 -2.13 11.34 -6.15
CA TYR A 107 -1.86 12.30 -5.07
C TYR A 107 -0.49 12.95 -5.17
N LEU A 108 0.57 12.15 -5.32
CA LEU A 108 1.93 12.67 -5.35
C LEU A 108 2.18 13.52 -6.61
N TYR A 109 1.61 13.12 -7.74
CA TYR A 109 1.72 13.88 -8.98
C TYR A 109 1.00 15.22 -8.89
N GLU A 110 -0.24 15.27 -8.37
CA GLU A 110 -1.00 16.52 -8.22
C GLU A 110 -0.33 17.48 -7.23
N THR A 111 0.23 16.95 -6.13
CA THR A 111 0.84 17.79 -5.08
C THR A 111 2.27 18.25 -5.38
N ARG A 112 3.04 17.52 -6.20
CA ARG A 112 4.48 17.80 -6.39
C ARG A 112 4.95 17.89 -7.85
N GLY A 113 4.06 17.64 -8.80
CA GLY A 113 4.37 17.65 -10.23
C GLY A 113 5.17 16.45 -10.71
N LEU A 114 5.37 16.36 -12.03
CA LEU A 114 5.94 15.20 -12.72
C LEU A 114 7.38 14.87 -12.32
N ARG A 115 8.25 15.89 -12.24
CA ARG A 115 9.67 15.70 -11.94
C ARG A 115 9.87 15.12 -10.54
N THR A 116 9.31 15.79 -9.53
CA THR A 116 9.38 15.34 -8.14
C THR A 116 8.71 13.98 -7.94
N PHE A 117 7.63 13.70 -8.68
CA PHE A 117 7.00 12.39 -8.71
C PHE A 117 7.99 11.32 -9.16
N LEU A 118 8.64 11.49 -10.32
CA LEU A 118 9.60 10.51 -10.84
C LEU A 118 10.79 10.32 -9.90
N GLU A 119 11.38 11.41 -9.39
CA GLU A 119 12.49 11.33 -8.44
C GLU A 119 12.10 10.59 -7.15
N ASN A 120 10.90 10.86 -6.62
CA ASN A 120 10.40 10.18 -5.43
C ASN A 120 10.12 8.70 -5.67
N ARG A 121 9.45 8.35 -6.78
CA ARG A 121 9.14 6.96 -7.13
C ARG A 121 10.39 6.16 -7.48
N ALA A 122 11.36 6.76 -8.14
CA ALA A 122 12.66 6.14 -8.35
C ALA A 122 13.32 5.80 -7.01
N LYS A 123 13.46 6.79 -6.11
CA LYS A 123 14.11 6.59 -4.80
C LYS A 123 13.40 5.60 -3.89
N ARG A 124 12.06 5.52 -3.95
CA ARG A 124 11.25 4.73 -3.00
C ARG A 124 10.71 3.41 -3.54
N VAL A 125 10.78 3.16 -4.85
CA VAL A 125 10.26 1.94 -5.49
C VAL A 125 11.34 1.30 -6.35
N ALA A 126 11.86 2.01 -7.34
CA ALA A 126 12.79 1.44 -8.31
C ALA A 126 14.15 1.09 -7.70
N VAL A 127 14.77 2.01 -6.94
CA VAL A 127 16.09 1.76 -6.34
C VAL A 127 16.02 0.64 -5.28
N PRO A 128 15.03 0.61 -4.34
CA PRO A 128 14.88 -0.52 -3.44
C PRO A 128 14.71 -1.86 -4.17
N PHE A 129 13.94 -1.91 -5.26
CA PHE A 129 13.82 -3.11 -6.10
C PHE A 129 15.19 -3.51 -6.69
N LEU A 130 15.91 -2.58 -7.32
CA LEU A 130 17.24 -2.84 -7.89
C LEU A 130 18.29 -3.26 -6.86
N VAL A 131 18.18 -2.78 -5.62
CA VAL A 131 19.05 -3.21 -4.51
C VAL A 131 18.63 -4.58 -3.98
N ALA A 132 17.33 -4.86 -3.89
CA ALA A 132 16.81 -6.14 -3.43
C ALA A 132 17.12 -7.28 -4.41
N VAL A 133 17.23 -7.01 -5.72
CA VAL A 133 17.60 -8.02 -6.72
C VAL A 133 18.93 -8.71 -6.44
N PRO A 134 20.06 -8.03 -6.19
CA PRO A 134 21.34 -8.67 -5.86
C PRO A 134 21.53 -9.01 -4.37
N THR A 135 20.61 -8.60 -3.48
CA THR A 135 20.75 -8.82 -2.02
C THR A 135 19.71 -9.78 -1.47
N VAL A 136 18.43 -9.41 -1.57
CA VAL A 136 17.28 -10.15 -1.02
C VAL A 136 16.96 -11.38 -1.86
N LEU A 137 16.98 -11.30 -3.20
CA LEU A 137 16.63 -12.45 -4.03
C LEU A 137 17.64 -13.60 -3.92
N PRO A 138 18.97 -13.37 -3.89
CA PRO A 138 19.95 -14.42 -3.58
C PRO A 138 19.74 -15.01 -2.19
N ALA A 139 19.49 -14.20 -1.16
CA ALA A 139 19.18 -14.70 0.17
C ALA A 139 17.92 -15.58 0.18
N CYS A 140 16.90 -15.20 -0.61
CA CYS A 140 15.69 -15.98 -0.79
C CYS A 140 15.99 -17.31 -1.51
N LEU A 141 16.78 -17.28 -2.58
CA LEU A 141 17.19 -18.48 -3.31
C LEU A 141 17.98 -19.43 -2.41
N LEU A 142 18.89 -18.92 -1.56
CA LEU A 142 19.63 -19.73 -0.60
C LEU A 142 18.69 -20.43 0.40
N ALA A 143 17.70 -19.72 0.93
CA ALA A 143 16.68 -20.30 1.80
C ALA A 143 15.83 -21.37 1.08
N TRP A 144 15.51 -21.16 -0.20
CA TRP A 144 14.78 -22.15 -1.02
C TRP A 144 15.63 -23.38 -1.30
N VAL A 145 16.91 -23.20 -1.68
CA VAL A 145 17.87 -24.29 -1.90
C VAL A 145 18.06 -25.11 -0.63
N TYR A 146 18.14 -24.48 0.54
CA TYR A 146 18.15 -25.17 1.82
C TYR A 146 16.93 -26.09 1.98
N GLY A 147 15.72 -25.56 1.74
CA GLY A 147 14.50 -26.36 1.76
C GLY A 147 14.49 -27.51 0.74
N TRP A 148 14.98 -27.28 -0.48
CA TRP A 148 15.06 -28.32 -1.52
C TRP A 148 16.07 -29.43 -1.20
N LEU A 149 17.14 -29.11 -0.48
CA LEU A 149 18.08 -30.11 0.01
C LEU A 149 17.44 -30.97 1.09
N LEU A 150 16.75 -30.34 2.05
CA LEU A 150 16.07 -31.06 3.15
C LEU A 150 14.93 -31.95 2.66
N SER A 151 14.16 -31.49 1.67
CA SER A 151 13.07 -32.27 1.06
C SER A 151 13.54 -33.31 0.05
N GLY A 152 14.85 -33.39 -0.24
CA GLY A 152 15.41 -34.31 -1.22
C GLY A 152 15.11 -33.95 -2.69
N ARG A 153 14.57 -32.75 -2.94
CA ARG A 153 14.21 -32.26 -4.27
C ARG A 153 15.43 -31.88 -5.11
N CYS A 154 16.55 -31.58 -4.48
CA CYS A 154 17.85 -31.43 -5.14
C CYS A 154 18.99 -32.04 -4.33
N THR A 155 20.11 -32.31 -5.01
CA THR A 155 21.35 -32.79 -4.40
C THR A 155 22.31 -31.63 -4.14
N TRP A 156 23.28 -31.83 -3.24
CA TRP A 156 24.26 -30.79 -2.93
C TRP A 156 25.09 -30.33 -4.14
N ARG A 157 25.40 -31.26 -5.06
CA ARG A 157 26.05 -30.94 -6.34
C ARG A 157 25.20 -30.06 -7.26
N GLN A 158 23.88 -30.26 -7.28
CA GLN A 158 22.96 -29.43 -8.07
C GLN A 158 22.81 -28.04 -7.48
N ALA A 159 22.74 -27.95 -6.14
CA ALA A 159 22.63 -26.70 -5.40
C ALA A 159 23.82 -25.77 -5.62
N ILE A 160 25.06 -26.26 -5.43
CA ILE A 160 26.28 -25.44 -5.65
C ILE A 160 26.36 -24.95 -7.10
N ARG A 161 25.93 -25.77 -8.06
CA ARG A 161 25.97 -25.42 -9.49
C ARG A 161 24.77 -24.61 -9.97
N LEU A 162 23.75 -24.42 -9.13
CA LEU A 162 22.43 -23.88 -9.50
C LEU A 162 21.88 -24.49 -10.79
N ARG A 163 22.05 -25.82 -10.94
CA ARG A 163 21.62 -26.59 -12.12
C ARG A 163 20.76 -27.75 -11.69
N PHE A 164 19.45 -27.54 -11.71
CA PHE A 164 18.45 -28.51 -11.25
C PHE A 164 17.95 -29.42 -12.38
N ARG A 165 17.79 -30.71 -12.06
CA ARG A 165 17.16 -31.69 -12.95
C ARG A 165 15.63 -31.54 -12.97
N ASP A 166 15.04 -31.20 -11.83
CA ASP A 166 13.62 -30.89 -11.71
C ASP A 166 13.28 -29.72 -12.66
N PRO A 167 12.33 -29.90 -13.61
CA PRO A 167 11.96 -28.88 -14.58
C PRO A 167 11.32 -27.66 -13.93
N VAL A 168 10.56 -27.82 -12.85
CA VAL A 168 9.91 -26.71 -12.13
C VAL A 168 10.97 -25.85 -11.45
N LEU A 169 11.94 -26.49 -10.76
CA LEU A 169 13.07 -25.78 -10.18
C LEU A 169 13.84 -25.01 -11.25
N ARG A 170 14.07 -25.61 -12.42
CA ARG A 170 14.83 -24.97 -13.51
C ARG A 170 14.10 -23.77 -14.12
N ALA A 171 12.78 -23.89 -14.30
CA ALA A 171 11.95 -22.85 -14.91
C ALA A 171 11.74 -21.65 -13.98
N GLU A 172 11.53 -21.90 -12.69
CA GLU A 172 11.04 -20.89 -11.74
C GLU A 172 12.11 -20.39 -10.74
N GLN A 173 13.37 -20.82 -10.86
CA GLN A 173 14.47 -20.43 -9.96
C GLN A 173 14.95 -18.98 -10.13
N ILE A 174 14.72 -18.33 -11.29
CA ILE A 174 15.17 -16.97 -11.57
C ILE A 174 13.98 -16.10 -11.93
N GLY A 175 13.79 -15.02 -11.17
CA GLY A 175 12.77 -14.01 -11.43
C GLY A 175 12.64 -13.08 -10.22
N SER A 176 11.63 -12.23 -10.23
CA SER A 176 11.41 -11.24 -9.16
C SER A 176 10.84 -11.86 -7.85
N ALA A 177 10.44 -13.13 -7.85
CA ALA A 177 9.86 -13.83 -6.71
C ALA A 177 8.73 -13.01 -6.05
N HIS A 178 8.76 -12.78 -4.73
CA HIS A 178 7.78 -11.93 -4.04
C HIS A 178 7.88 -10.44 -4.39
N LEU A 179 8.96 -10.01 -5.05
CA LEU A 179 9.19 -8.62 -5.49
C LEU A 179 8.45 -8.26 -6.78
N TRP A 180 7.75 -9.22 -7.41
CA TRP A 180 6.97 -9.01 -8.64
C TRP A 180 6.03 -7.81 -8.56
N PHE A 181 5.45 -7.54 -7.38
CA PHE A 181 4.58 -6.38 -7.19
C PHE A 181 5.32 -5.06 -7.50
N LEU A 182 6.57 -4.90 -7.05
CA LEU A 182 7.37 -3.70 -7.33
C LEU A 182 7.71 -3.59 -8.80
N GLU A 183 8.06 -4.71 -9.45
CA GLU A 183 8.38 -4.76 -10.88
C GLU A 183 7.20 -4.26 -11.73
N TYR A 184 6.01 -4.82 -11.52
CA TYR A 184 4.79 -4.41 -12.19
C TYR A 184 4.41 -2.97 -11.85
N LEU A 185 4.58 -2.56 -10.58
CA LEU A 185 4.29 -1.21 -10.14
C LEU A 185 5.21 -0.17 -10.82
N ILE A 186 6.50 -0.46 -11.01
CA ILE A 186 7.43 0.43 -11.72
C ILE A 186 6.91 0.71 -13.14
N VAL A 187 6.50 -0.34 -13.87
CA VAL A 187 5.96 -0.21 -15.22
C VAL A 187 4.68 0.62 -15.24
N MET A 188 3.76 0.38 -14.31
CA MET A 188 2.52 1.17 -14.19
C MET A 188 2.79 2.63 -13.82
N LEU A 189 3.78 2.91 -12.96
CA LEU A 189 4.16 4.27 -12.59
C LEU A 189 4.81 5.03 -13.76
N VAL A 190 5.64 4.35 -14.57
CA VAL A 190 6.21 4.91 -15.79
C VAL A 190 5.11 5.19 -16.82
N ALA A 191 4.21 4.23 -17.06
CA ALA A 191 3.06 4.41 -17.96
C ALA A 191 2.18 5.59 -17.51
N PHE A 192 1.90 5.71 -16.21
CA PHE A 192 1.18 6.83 -15.64
C PHE A 192 1.91 8.17 -15.86
N ALA A 193 3.23 8.23 -15.62
CA ALA A 193 4.03 9.42 -15.85
C ALA A 193 4.04 9.85 -17.32
N LEU A 194 4.20 8.89 -18.24
CA LEU A 194 4.15 9.13 -19.70
C LEU A 194 2.77 9.65 -20.13
N TYR A 195 1.69 9.03 -19.62
CA TYR A 195 0.33 9.49 -19.88
C TYR A 195 0.11 10.93 -19.41
N GLN A 196 0.58 11.27 -18.22
CA GLN A 196 0.44 12.61 -17.66
C GLN A 196 1.26 13.65 -18.43
N TRP A 197 2.51 13.33 -18.78
CA TRP A 197 3.36 14.17 -19.63
C TRP A 197 2.71 14.45 -21.00
N TRP A 198 2.17 13.40 -21.63
CA TRP A 198 1.48 13.52 -22.91
C TRP A 198 0.19 14.35 -22.78
N SER A 199 -0.59 14.13 -21.72
CA SER A 199 -1.82 14.87 -21.43
C SER A 199 -1.56 16.36 -21.20
N GLN A 200 -0.47 16.71 -20.49
CA GLN A 200 -0.08 18.11 -20.28
C GLN A 200 0.22 18.82 -21.60
N ARG A 201 0.92 18.16 -22.54
CA ARG A 201 1.28 18.74 -23.85
C ARG A 201 0.08 18.97 -24.77
N ARG A 202 -0.99 18.18 -24.62
CA ARG A 202 -2.21 18.29 -25.42
C ARG A 202 -3.29 19.16 -24.78
N ARG A 203 -3.10 19.61 -23.54
CA ARG A 203 -4.08 20.46 -22.85
C ARG A 203 -3.93 21.91 -23.32
N THR A 204 -4.79 22.34 -24.23
CA THR A 204 -4.98 23.75 -24.63
C THR A 204 -6.11 24.45 -23.85
N GLY A 205 -6.66 23.82 -22.80
CA GLY A 205 -7.65 24.47 -21.94
C GLY A 205 -8.01 23.64 -20.70
N SER A 206 -8.42 24.34 -19.63
CA SER A 206 -8.95 23.75 -18.39
C SER A 206 -10.37 23.23 -18.63
N THR A 207 -10.50 21.98 -19.07
CA THR A 207 -11.77 21.26 -18.93
C THR A 207 -11.64 20.25 -17.80
N THR A 208 -12.27 20.59 -16.68
CA THR A 208 -12.69 19.66 -15.62
C THR A 208 -13.75 18.74 -16.21
N ARG A 209 -13.33 17.75 -17.01
CA ARG A 209 -14.21 16.67 -17.43
C ARG A 209 -14.50 15.79 -16.22
N HIS A 210 -15.57 16.10 -15.50
CA HIS A 210 -16.34 15.11 -14.74
C HIS A 210 -16.98 14.15 -15.77
N GLY A 211 -16.14 13.29 -16.37
CA GLY A 211 -16.56 12.37 -17.42
C GLY A 211 -17.26 11.13 -16.85
N PHE A 212 -17.75 10.29 -17.74
CA PHE A 212 -18.35 8.98 -17.44
C PHE A 212 -17.64 8.18 -16.32
N ALA A 213 -16.31 8.27 -16.22
CA ALA A 213 -15.54 7.65 -15.15
C ALA A 213 -15.90 8.12 -13.73
N SER A 214 -16.17 9.42 -13.52
CA SER A 214 -16.62 9.91 -12.20
C SER A 214 -18.05 9.45 -11.89
N LEU A 215 -18.90 9.29 -12.90
CA LEU A 215 -20.25 8.75 -12.74
C LEU A 215 -20.20 7.27 -12.31
N VAL A 216 -19.38 6.46 -12.97
CA VAL A 216 -19.20 5.04 -12.62
C VAL A 216 -18.63 4.89 -11.22
N LEU A 217 -17.59 5.66 -10.86
CA LEU A 217 -16.94 5.56 -9.55
C LEU A 217 -17.76 6.12 -8.38
N SER A 218 -18.71 7.01 -8.64
CA SER A 218 -19.63 7.53 -7.63
C SER A 218 -20.88 6.67 -7.42
N SER A 219 -21.10 5.68 -8.30
CA SER A 219 -22.25 4.77 -8.22
C SER A 219 -22.04 3.66 -7.18
N PRO A 220 -23.07 3.28 -6.39
CA PRO A 220 -23.01 2.08 -5.53
C PRO A 220 -22.92 0.79 -6.35
N TRP A 221 -23.16 0.84 -7.66
CA TRP A 221 -23.02 -0.31 -8.56
C TRP A 221 -21.61 -0.44 -9.16
N CYS A 222 -20.68 0.45 -8.78
CA CYS A 222 -19.32 0.49 -9.30
C CYS A 222 -18.60 -0.89 -9.28
N PRO A 223 -18.63 -1.68 -8.18
CA PRO A 223 -17.95 -2.97 -8.18
C PRO A 223 -18.44 -3.93 -9.26
N PHE A 224 -19.75 -3.92 -9.54
CA PHE A 224 -20.37 -4.78 -10.56
C PHE A 224 -20.03 -4.32 -11.98
N LEU A 225 -20.03 -3.00 -12.22
CA LEU A 225 -19.66 -2.43 -13.51
C LEU A 225 -18.19 -2.69 -13.86
N LEU A 226 -17.30 -2.59 -12.87
CA LEU A 226 -15.86 -2.87 -13.05
C LEU A 226 -15.57 -4.36 -13.17
N ALA A 227 -16.44 -5.23 -12.62
CA ALA A 227 -16.30 -6.66 -12.76
C ALA A 227 -16.43 -7.12 -14.22
N VAL A 228 -17.28 -6.49 -15.05
CA VAL A 228 -17.49 -6.88 -16.46
C VAL A 228 -16.18 -6.93 -17.28
N PRO A 229 -15.39 -5.84 -17.41
CA PRO A 229 -14.12 -5.90 -18.14
C PRO A 229 -13.07 -6.78 -17.44
N THR A 230 -13.13 -6.88 -16.11
CA THR A 230 -12.18 -7.70 -15.34
C THR A 230 -12.41 -9.20 -15.55
N THR A 231 -13.68 -9.62 -15.70
CA THR A 231 -14.06 -10.99 -16.07
C THR A 231 -13.41 -11.39 -17.38
N ALA A 232 -13.47 -10.52 -18.40
CA ALA A 232 -12.84 -10.80 -19.69
C ALA A 232 -11.32 -11.03 -19.54
N LEU A 233 -10.63 -10.21 -18.74
CA LEU A 233 -9.20 -10.38 -18.48
C LEU A 233 -8.88 -11.69 -17.76
N LEU A 234 -9.67 -12.06 -16.74
CA LEU A 234 -9.48 -13.31 -16.01
C LEU A 234 -9.73 -14.54 -16.90
N TRP A 235 -10.81 -14.49 -17.68
CA TRP A 235 -11.16 -15.56 -18.62
C TRP A 235 -10.09 -15.71 -19.72
N ILE A 236 -9.69 -14.61 -20.37
CA ILE A 236 -8.63 -14.63 -21.40
C ILE A 236 -7.31 -15.16 -20.83
N SER A 237 -6.91 -14.71 -19.63
CA SER A 237 -5.69 -15.20 -18.98
C SER A 237 -5.74 -16.71 -18.76
N ARG A 238 -6.88 -17.21 -18.30
CA ARG A 238 -7.08 -18.64 -18.05
C ARG A 238 -6.99 -19.46 -19.34
N GLU A 239 -7.60 -19.00 -20.43
CA GLU A 239 -7.51 -19.68 -21.74
C GLU A 239 -6.10 -19.65 -22.34
N LEU A 240 -5.35 -18.56 -22.13
CA LEU A 240 -4.00 -18.40 -22.71
C LEU A 240 -2.90 -19.09 -21.90
N VAL A 241 -3.01 -19.08 -20.56
CA VAL A 241 -1.93 -19.49 -19.63
C VAL A 241 -2.33 -20.72 -18.80
N GLY A 242 -3.59 -21.15 -18.85
CA GLY A 242 -4.13 -22.23 -18.02
C GLY A 242 -4.51 -21.80 -16.59
N ILE A 243 -4.27 -20.53 -16.23
CA ILE A 243 -4.61 -19.97 -14.92
C ILE A 243 -5.07 -18.51 -15.06
N ASP A 244 -6.05 -18.13 -14.24
CA ASP A 244 -6.53 -16.75 -14.24
C ASP A 244 -5.45 -15.77 -13.73
N ALA A 245 -5.50 -14.52 -14.21
CA ALA A 245 -4.48 -13.51 -13.91
C ALA A 245 -4.43 -13.10 -12.43
N ALA A 246 -5.44 -13.46 -11.62
CA ALA A 246 -5.43 -13.18 -10.20
C ALA A 246 -4.54 -14.16 -9.42
N LEU A 247 -4.37 -15.38 -9.94
CA LEU A 247 -3.55 -16.45 -9.36
C LEU A 247 -2.23 -16.71 -10.10
N ASP A 248 -2.03 -16.14 -11.30
CA ASP A 248 -0.78 -16.27 -12.06
C ASP A 248 0.44 -15.72 -11.29
N ARG A 249 1.40 -16.59 -10.99
CA ARG A 249 2.63 -16.31 -10.25
C ARG A 249 3.90 -16.76 -10.94
N HIS A 250 3.88 -16.93 -12.26
CA HIS A 250 5.08 -17.24 -13.02
C HIS A 250 6.24 -16.31 -12.65
N ASN A 251 7.38 -16.89 -12.25
CA ASN A 251 8.53 -16.16 -11.74
C ASN A 251 9.41 -15.70 -12.89
N SER A 252 9.40 -14.40 -13.19
CA SER A 252 10.14 -13.83 -14.30
C SER A 252 10.50 -12.38 -14.02
N PHE A 253 11.52 -11.88 -14.72
CA PHE A 253 11.82 -10.43 -14.83
C PHE A 253 11.19 -9.80 -16.08
N PHE A 254 10.35 -10.58 -16.78
CA PHE A 254 9.59 -10.12 -17.94
C PHE A 254 8.12 -10.01 -17.56
N ILE A 255 7.54 -8.87 -17.93
CA ILE A 255 6.16 -8.55 -17.64
C ILE A 255 5.22 -9.35 -18.54
N ALA A 256 4.39 -10.20 -17.95
CA ALA A 256 3.28 -10.83 -18.65
C ALA A 256 2.18 -9.78 -18.98
N PRO A 257 1.84 -9.55 -20.26
CA PRO A 257 0.92 -8.47 -20.65
C PRO A 257 -0.48 -8.60 -20.04
N ILE A 258 -1.08 -9.80 -20.06
CA ILE A 258 -2.45 -9.99 -19.54
C ILE A 258 -2.53 -9.77 -18.02
N LYS A 259 -1.52 -10.24 -17.28
CA LYS A 259 -1.34 -9.99 -15.85
C LYS A 259 -1.12 -8.49 -15.56
N LEU A 260 -0.35 -7.81 -16.39
CA LEU A 260 -0.17 -6.35 -16.28
C LEU A 260 -1.50 -5.62 -16.48
N MET A 261 -2.26 -5.98 -17.51
CA MET A 261 -3.57 -5.37 -17.79
C MET A 261 -4.57 -5.60 -16.66
N HIS A 262 -4.62 -6.83 -16.12
CA HIS A 262 -5.46 -7.16 -14.97
C HIS A 262 -5.13 -6.26 -13.77
N HIS A 263 -3.87 -6.17 -13.37
CA HIS A 263 -3.47 -5.35 -12.22
C HIS A 263 -3.55 -3.84 -12.49
N ALA A 264 -3.31 -3.41 -13.74
CA ALA A 264 -3.45 -2.02 -14.14
C ALA A 264 -4.90 -1.52 -14.01
N SER A 265 -5.91 -2.39 -14.15
CA SER A 265 -7.32 -2.02 -13.94
C SER A 265 -7.55 -1.47 -12.52
N PHE A 266 -7.01 -2.14 -11.49
CA PHE A 266 -7.07 -1.70 -10.10
C PHE A 266 -6.29 -0.41 -9.87
N PHE A 267 -5.12 -0.27 -10.49
CA PHE A 267 -4.30 0.94 -10.42
C PHE A 267 -5.04 2.15 -11.02
N ILE A 268 -5.66 2.00 -12.20
CA ILE A 268 -6.43 3.05 -12.87
C ILE A 268 -7.62 3.48 -12.02
N VAL A 269 -8.34 2.52 -11.41
CA VAL A 269 -9.44 2.85 -10.48
C VAL A 269 -8.90 3.60 -9.27
N GLY A 270 -7.73 3.22 -8.73
CA GLY A 270 -7.04 3.98 -7.69
C GLY A 270 -6.79 5.44 -8.06
N VAL A 271 -6.27 5.69 -9.26
CA VAL A 271 -6.08 7.05 -9.81
C VAL A 271 -7.42 7.81 -9.89
N GLY A 272 -8.49 7.13 -10.29
CA GLY A 272 -9.85 7.69 -10.34
C GLY A 272 -10.40 8.03 -8.96
N LEU A 273 -10.21 7.16 -7.97
CA LEU A 273 -10.65 7.36 -6.58
C LEU A 273 -10.01 8.60 -5.94
N TYR A 274 -8.78 8.93 -6.31
CA TYR A 274 -8.13 10.15 -5.83
C TYR A 274 -8.85 11.43 -6.28
N ARG A 275 -9.55 11.42 -7.42
CA ARG A 275 -10.39 12.54 -7.85
C ARG A 275 -11.67 12.67 -7.04
N LEU A 276 -12.10 11.60 -6.37
CA LEU A 276 -13.25 11.55 -5.48
C LEU A 276 -12.85 11.61 -3.99
N ARG A 277 -11.62 12.05 -3.70
CA ARG A 277 -11.04 12.03 -2.34
C ARG A 277 -11.88 12.80 -1.31
N ASP A 278 -12.57 13.85 -1.73
CA ASP A 278 -13.39 14.70 -0.87
C ASP A 278 -14.74 14.03 -0.50
N ASP A 279 -15.12 12.98 -1.23
CA ASP A 279 -16.40 12.26 -1.11
C ASP A 279 -16.19 10.77 -0.77
N LEU A 280 -15.02 10.37 -0.25
CA LEU A 280 -14.70 8.98 0.09
C LEU A 280 -15.66 8.36 1.11
N GLU A 281 -16.32 9.17 1.93
CA GLU A 281 -17.34 8.71 2.88
C GLU A 281 -18.52 8.01 2.17
N ARG A 282 -18.81 8.38 0.91
CA ARG A 282 -19.83 7.69 0.11
C ARG A 282 -19.47 6.23 -0.16
N LEU A 283 -18.18 5.93 -0.32
CA LEU A 283 -17.68 4.55 -0.45
C LEU A 283 -17.77 3.79 0.87
N ALA A 284 -17.70 4.49 2.01
CA ALA A 284 -17.83 3.88 3.32
C ALA A 284 -19.25 3.40 3.62
N ARG A 285 -20.30 4.03 3.07
CA ARG A 285 -21.71 3.66 3.32
C ARG A 285 -22.06 2.22 2.92
N PRO A 286 -21.82 1.76 1.67
CA PRO A 286 -22.12 0.40 1.24
C PRO A 286 -21.05 -0.63 1.66
N ALA A 287 -19.98 -0.23 2.36
CA ALA A 287 -18.85 -1.12 2.67
C ALA A 287 -19.24 -2.43 3.40
N PRO A 288 -20.10 -2.42 4.45
CA PRO A 288 -20.51 -3.66 5.10
C PRO A 288 -21.27 -4.60 4.14
N TRP A 289 -22.08 -4.03 3.23
CA TRP A 289 -22.80 -4.79 2.22
C TRP A 289 -21.83 -5.45 1.23
N TYR A 290 -20.84 -4.71 0.73
CA TYR A 290 -19.83 -5.29 -0.16
C TYR A 290 -19.04 -6.42 0.51
N LEU A 291 -18.64 -6.23 1.77
CA LEU A 291 -17.93 -7.26 2.53
C LEU A 291 -18.82 -8.49 2.76
N LEU A 292 -20.09 -8.30 3.13
CA LEU A 292 -21.04 -9.40 3.32
C LEU A 292 -21.25 -10.19 2.03
N MET A 293 -21.43 -9.50 0.89
CA MET A 293 -21.59 -10.13 -0.42
C MET A 293 -20.31 -10.81 -0.92
N SER A 294 -19.14 -10.32 -0.53
CA SER A 294 -17.88 -10.96 -0.92
C SER A 294 -17.74 -12.40 -0.39
N VAL A 295 -18.42 -12.74 0.72
CA VAL A 295 -18.35 -14.08 1.33
C VAL A 295 -18.96 -15.17 0.42
N PRO A 296 -20.26 -15.14 0.06
CA PRO A 296 -20.83 -16.16 -0.82
C PRO A 296 -20.18 -16.16 -2.21
N ILE A 297 -19.76 -15.00 -2.72
CA ILE A 297 -19.04 -14.89 -3.99
C ILE A 297 -17.68 -15.60 -3.92
N PHE A 298 -16.95 -15.43 -2.81
CA PHE A 298 -15.69 -16.13 -2.61
C PHE A 298 -15.90 -17.63 -2.44
N VAL A 299 -16.91 -18.06 -1.67
CA VAL A 299 -17.22 -19.50 -1.51
C VAL A 299 -17.50 -20.13 -2.87
N GLY A 300 -18.31 -19.49 -3.72
CA GLY A 300 -18.53 -19.93 -5.09
C GLY A 300 -17.25 -19.97 -5.93
N ARG A 301 -16.42 -18.93 -5.86
CA ARG A 301 -15.12 -18.88 -6.56
C ARG A 301 -14.19 -20.01 -6.12
N ALA A 302 -14.07 -20.23 -4.81
CA ALA A 302 -13.22 -21.27 -4.23
C ALA A 302 -13.69 -22.67 -4.64
N TRP A 303 -15.01 -22.89 -4.71
CA TRP A 303 -15.59 -24.12 -5.24
C TRP A 303 -15.20 -24.36 -6.70
N PHE A 304 -15.36 -23.35 -7.57
CA PHE A 304 -14.96 -23.48 -8.98
C PHE A 304 -13.45 -23.63 -9.14
N LEU A 305 -12.62 -22.89 -8.38
CA LEU A 305 -11.16 -23.06 -8.39
C LEU A 305 -10.75 -24.49 -8.02
N GLY A 306 -11.35 -25.04 -6.97
CA GLY A 306 -11.08 -26.42 -6.56
C GLY A 306 -11.45 -27.45 -7.65
N ARG A 307 -12.53 -27.20 -8.41
CA ARG A 307 -12.91 -28.04 -9.56
C ARG A 307 -11.98 -27.86 -10.75
N ASP A 308 -11.64 -26.62 -11.09
CA ASP A 308 -10.74 -26.26 -12.19
C ASP A 308 -9.36 -26.89 -12.01
N TRP A 309 -8.94 -27.04 -10.77
CA TRP A 309 -7.68 -27.68 -10.40
C TRP A 309 -7.65 -29.20 -10.67
N VAL A 310 -8.79 -29.87 -10.50
CA VAL A 310 -8.91 -31.32 -10.72
C VAL A 310 -9.15 -31.62 -12.20
N SER A 311 -10.02 -30.84 -12.82
CA SER A 311 -10.32 -30.93 -14.24
C SER A 311 -10.58 -29.53 -14.77
N PRO A 312 -9.83 -29.07 -15.80
CA PRO A 312 -10.04 -27.76 -16.39
C PRO A 312 -11.53 -27.55 -16.73
N LEU A 313 -12.08 -26.46 -16.21
CA LEU A 313 -13.45 -26.02 -16.50
C LEU A 313 -13.57 -25.58 -17.97
N HIS A 314 -14.77 -25.73 -18.53
CA HIS A 314 -15.07 -25.26 -19.88
C HIS A 314 -16.45 -24.60 -19.93
N GLY A 315 -16.69 -23.81 -20.97
CA GLY A 315 -17.97 -23.17 -21.21
C GLY A 315 -18.44 -22.30 -20.05
N PHE A 316 -19.67 -22.56 -19.58
CA PHE A 316 -20.32 -21.77 -18.54
C PHE A 316 -19.54 -21.76 -17.21
N ASP A 317 -19.01 -22.90 -16.77
CA ASP A 317 -18.32 -23.02 -15.48
C ASP A 317 -17.03 -22.17 -15.46
N ALA A 318 -16.29 -22.13 -16.57
CA ALA A 318 -15.07 -21.31 -16.70
C ALA A 318 -15.40 -19.80 -16.66
N VAL A 319 -16.47 -19.38 -17.33
CA VAL A 319 -16.91 -17.98 -17.31
C VAL A 319 -17.43 -17.61 -15.91
N ALA A 320 -18.19 -18.49 -15.26
CA ALA A 320 -18.68 -18.28 -13.90
C ALA A 320 -17.52 -18.10 -12.91
N GLN A 321 -16.46 -18.91 -13.01
CA GLN A 321 -15.25 -18.77 -12.21
C GLN A 321 -14.61 -17.38 -12.37
N ALA A 322 -14.49 -16.89 -13.61
CA ALA A 322 -13.93 -15.59 -13.92
C ALA A 322 -14.81 -14.44 -13.40
N VAL A 323 -16.13 -14.56 -13.54
CA VAL A 323 -17.11 -13.58 -13.02
C VAL A 323 -17.00 -13.47 -11.49
N LEU A 324 -16.98 -14.59 -10.79
CA LEU A 324 -16.86 -14.61 -9.33
C LEU A 324 -15.51 -14.05 -8.87
N GLY A 325 -14.44 -14.27 -9.63
CA GLY A 325 -13.13 -13.63 -9.45
C GLY A 325 -13.17 -12.12 -9.50
N ALA A 326 -13.73 -11.60 -10.58
CA ALA A 326 -13.84 -10.18 -10.80
C ALA A 326 -14.73 -9.51 -9.74
N LEU A 327 -15.89 -10.09 -9.44
CA LEU A 327 -16.80 -9.59 -8.41
C LEU A 327 -16.15 -9.60 -7.03
N PHE A 328 -15.50 -10.71 -6.65
CA PHE A 328 -14.80 -10.81 -5.37
C PHE A 328 -13.76 -9.70 -5.21
N ALA A 329 -12.90 -9.52 -6.20
CA ALA A 329 -11.85 -8.51 -6.17
C ALA A 329 -12.40 -7.10 -5.96
N TRP A 330 -13.42 -6.70 -6.72
CA TRP A 330 -13.98 -5.34 -6.60
C TRP A 330 -14.79 -5.15 -5.32
N LEU A 331 -15.60 -6.13 -4.91
CA LEU A 331 -16.32 -6.08 -3.63
C LEU A 331 -15.34 -5.92 -2.46
N MET A 332 -14.21 -6.65 -2.50
CA MET A 332 -13.16 -6.54 -1.50
C MET A 332 -12.45 -5.17 -1.54
N VAL A 333 -12.09 -4.65 -2.72
CA VAL A 333 -11.45 -3.33 -2.84
C VAL A 333 -12.31 -2.23 -2.24
N PHE A 334 -13.57 -2.12 -2.67
CA PHE A 334 -14.46 -1.06 -2.19
C PHE A 334 -14.91 -1.30 -0.75
N GLY A 335 -15.18 -2.56 -0.38
CA GLY A 335 -15.53 -2.94 0.98
C GLY A 335 -14.41 -2.65 1.98
N ALA A 336 -13.17 -3.01 1.66
CA ALA A 336 -12.02 -2.81 2.54
C ALA A 336 -11.61 -1.34 2.64
N ILE A 337 -11.63 -0.58 1.53
CA ILE A 337 -11.37 0.88 1.58
C ILE A 337 -12.45 1.57 2.42
N GLY A 338 -13.72 1.24 2.20
CA GLY A 338 -14.82 1.83 2.96
C GLY A 338 -14.82 1.45 4.44
N ALA A 339 -14.48 0.20 4.77
CA ALA A 339 -14.30 -0.25 6.16
C ALA A 339 -13.10 0.43 6.83
N ALA A 340 -11.97 0.55 6.13
CA ALA A 340 -10.79 1.26 6.63
C ALA A 340 -11.11 2.73 6.95
N HIS A 341 -11.95 3.38 6.13
CA HIS A 341 -12.41 4.74 6.38
C HIS A 341 -13.32 4.86 7.63
N ARG A 342 -14.03 3.79 8.01
CA ARG A 342 -14.80 3.73 9.26
C ARG A 342 -13.93 3.41 10.48
N LEU A 343 -12.98 2.48 10.34
CA LEU A 343 -12.19 1.94 11.45
C LEU A 343 -10.96 2.80 11.80
N PHE A 344 -10.31 3.42 10.81
CA PHE A 344 -9.06 4.15 10.99
C PHE A 344 -9.24 5.66 10.78
N ARG A 345 -10.22 6.23 11.49
CA ARG A 345 -10.52 7.67 11.44
C ARG A 345 -9.48 8.53 12.17
N HIS A 346 -8.81 7.95 13.17
CA HIS A 346 -7.89 8.67 14.05
C HIS A 346 -6.47 8.12 13.92
N ALA A 347 -5.49 8.98 14.23
CA ALA A 347 -4.10 8.57 14.33
C ALA A 347 -3.95 7.51 15.44
N ASN A 348 -3.47 6.33 15.08
CA ASN A 348 -3.11 5.27 16.01
C ASN A 348 -1.60 5.01 15.92
N PRO A 349 -0.83 5.18 17.01
CA PRO A 349 0.62 4.97 17.01
C PRO A 349 1.04 3.56 16.61
N SER A 350 0.32 2.53 17.10
CA SER A 350 0.60 1.12 16.78
C SER A 350 0.34 0.83 15.30
N LEU A 351 -0.76 1.36 14.76
CA LEU A 351 -1.08 1.24 13.34
C LEU A 351 -0.05 1.96 12.46
N SER A 352 0.40 3.13 12.91
CA SER A 352 1.45 3.90 12.24
C SER A 352 2.75 3.12 12.22
N TYR A 353 3.14 2.51 13.34
CA TYR A 353 4.32 1.65 13.44
C TYR A 353 4.24 0.44 12.50
N CYS A 354 3.09 -0.24 12.47
CA CYS A 354 2.81 -1.34 11.56
C CYS A 354 2.89 -0.93 10.09
N ALA A 355 2.31 0.21 9.72
CA ALA A 355 2.37 0.75 8.36
C ALA A 355 3.80 1.19 7.99
N ASP A 356 4.58 1.62 8.98
CA ASP A 356 5.95 2.09 8.85
C ASP A 356 6.97 0.95 8.74
N SER A 357 6.70 -0.20 9.34
CA SER A 357 7.53 -1.41 9.21
C SER A 357 7.17 -2.23 7.98
N SER A 358 5.98 -2.00 7.39
CA SER A 358 5.40 -2.89 6.40
C SER A 358 6.29 -3.09 5.18
N TYR A 359 6.94 -2.03 4.72
CA TYR A 359 7.80 -2.07 3.53
C TYR A 359 9.10 -2.85 3.77
N TRP A 360 9.72 -2.70 4.94
CA TRP A 360 10.92 -3.46 5.29
C TRP A 360 10.62 -4.94 5.42
N ILE A 361 9.58 -5.29 6.17
CA ILE A 361 9.16 -6.69 6.34
C ILE A 361 8.80 -7.30 4.99
N TYR A 362 8.10 -6.57 4.12
CA TYR A 362 7.85 -7.00 2.74
C TYR A 362 9.14 -7.39 1.99
N LEU A 363 10.24 -6.65 2.14
CA LEU A 363 11.49 -7.03 1.51
C LEU A 363 12.08 -8.30 2.11
N VAL A 364 12.19 -8.38 3.43
CA VAL A 364 13.02 -9.41 4.11
C VAL A 364 12.27 -10.68 4.56
N HIS A 365 10.94 -10.70 4.52
CA HIS A 365 10.18 -11.81 5.10
C HIS A 365 10.40 -13.16 4.40
N MET A 366 10.56 -13.19 3.07
CA MET A 366 10.63 -14.45 2.34
C MET A 366 11.86 -15.30 2.71
N PRO A 367 13.11 -14.79 2.71
CA PRO A 367 14.26 -15.57 3.18
C PRO A 367 14.07 -16.14 4.59
N VAL A 368 13.59 -15.32 5.53
CA VAL A 368 13.35 -15.72 6.92
C VAL A 368 12.29 -16.82 7.00
N LEU A 369 11.19 -16.65 6.27
CA LEU A 369 10.09 -17.60 6.20
C LEU A 369 10.55 -18.94 5.64
N GLY A 370 11.35 -18.92 4.56
CA GLY A 370 11.88 -20.14 3.94
C GLY A 370 12.81 -20.92 4.86
N LEU A 371 13.63 -20.24 5.65
CA LEU A 371 14.48 -20.87 6.67
C LEU A 371 13.63 -21.54 7.76
N ILE A 372 12.66 -20.82 8.32
CA ILE A 372 11.79 -21.36 9.37
C ILE A 372 10.99 -22.57 8.85
N GLN A 373 10.42 -22.49 7.66
CA GLN A 373 9.70 -23.62 7.07
C GLN A 373 10.62 -24.81 6.77
N GLY A 374 11.84 -24.55 6.31
CA GLY A 374 12.86 -25.59 6.13
C GLY A 374 13.15 -26.34 7.44
N ASP A 375 13.33 -25.62 8.54
CA ASP A 375 13.56 -26.23 9.86
C ASP A 375 12.33 -27.00 10.36
N LEU A 376 11.13 -26.41 10.22
CA LEU A 376 9.88 -27.04 10.62
C LEU A 376 9.51 -28.26 9.76
N PHE A 377 10.01 -28.37 8.55
CA PHE A 377 9.74 -29.50 7.65
C PHE A 377 10.22 -30.84 8.26
N LEU A 378 11.35 -30.83 8.97
CA LEU A 378 11.91 -32.04 9.59
C LEU A 378 11.16 -32.46 10.87
N ILE A 379 10.38 -31.57 11.46
CA ILE A 379 9.66 -31.82 12.71
C ILE A 379 8.31 -32.44 12.37
N PRO A 380 7.98 -33.68 12.81
CA PRO A 380 6.66 -34.24 12.58
C PRO A 380 5.57 -33.38 13.23
N GLY A 381 4.49 -33.09 12.52
CA GLY A 381 3.37 -32.35 13.10
C GLY A 381 2.43 -31.74 12.07
N HIS A 382 1.25 -31.33 12.54
CA HIS A 382 0.23 -30.71 11.70
C HIS A 382 0.57 -29.24 11.38
N ALA A 383 0.20 -28.78 10.18
CA ALA A 383 0.32 -27.38 9.77
C ALA A 383 -0.38 -26.37 10.71
N ALA A 384 -1.29 -26.83 11.57
CA ALA A 384 -2.10 -25.99 12.45
C ALA A 384 -1.24 -25.24 13.47
N TRP A 385 -0.11 -25.81 13.87
CA TRP A 385 0.87 -25.12 14.73
C TRP A 385 2.08 -24.62 13.93
N LYS A 386 2.50 -25.33 12.88
CA LYS A 386 3.67 -24.93 12.08
C LYS A 386 3.45 -23.62 11.33
N MET A 387 2.24 -23.39 10.78
CA MET A 387 1.92 -22.15 10.06
C MET A 387 1.94 -20.94 11.01
N PRO A 388 1.27 -20.95 12.19
CA PRO A 388 1.41 -19.86 13.15
C PRO A 388 2.84 -19.62 13.64
N VAL A 389 3.63 -20.68 13.88
CA VAL A 389 5.05 -20.53 14.26
C VAL A 389 5.84 -19.85 13.14
N THR A 390 5.63 -20.27 11.90
CA THR A 390 6.25 -19.64 10.71
C THR A 390 5.87 -18.16 10.62
N LEU A 391 4.58 -17.84 10.73
CA LEU A 391 4.07 -16.48 10.63
C LEU A 391 4.62 -15.59 11.75
N LEU A 392 4.46 -16.01 13.00
CA LEU A 392 4.87 -15.22 14.17
C LEU A 392 6.39 -15.08 14.24
N GLY A 393 7.14 -16.13 13.95
CA GLY A 393 8.60 -16.09 13.88
C GLY A 393 9.10 -15.14 12.80
N THR A 394 8.52 -15.22 11.59
CA THR A 394 8.85 -14.31 10.48
C THR A 394 8.55 -12.86 10.83
N LEU A 395 7.39 -12.58 11.43
CA LEU A 395 7.01 -11.24 11.86
C LEU A 395 7.91 -10.73 12.99
N ALA A 396 8.21 -11.56 13.99
CA ALA A 396 9.09 -11.19 15.11
C ALA A 396 10.48 -10.78 14.61
N ILE A 397 11.10 -11.59 13.73
CA ILE A 397 12.40 -11.27 13.11
C ILE A 397 12.28 -10.04 12.21
N GLY A 398 11.19 -9.91 11.45
CA GLY A 398 10.92 -8.74 10.62
C GLY A 398 10.82 -7.44 11.43
N PHE A 399 10.12 -7.46 12.56
CA PHE A 399 10.01 -6.31 13.46
C PHE A 399 11.33 -6.01 14.19
N ALA A 400 12.04 -7.04 14.65
CA ALA A 400 13.34 -6.88 15.31
C ALA A 400 14.37 -6.28 14.34
N SER A 401 14.51 -6.84 13.13
CA SER A 401 15.41 -6.31 12.10
C SER A 401 15.02 -4.90 11.66
N TYR A 402 13.72 -4.60 11.57
CA TYR A 402 13.26 -3.24 11.32
C TYR A 402 13.72 -2.26 12.41
N HIS A 403 13.51 -2.62 13.67
CA HIS A 403 13.85 -1.77 14.80
C HIS A 403 15.36 -1.49 14.85
N SER A 404 16.18 -2.51 14.61
CA SER A 404 17.64 -2.43 14.73
C SER A 404 18.34 -1.85 13.50
N LEU A 405 17.88 -2.19 12.29
CA LEU A 405 18.60 -1.87 11.05
C LEU A 405 17.99 -0.69 10.28
N VAL A 406 16.72 -0.39 10.49
CA VAL A 406 15.98 0.61 9.68
C VAL A 406 15.55 1.79 10.54
N ARG A 407 14.97 1.55 11.71
CA ARG A 407 14.38 2.62 12.51
C ARG A 407 15.48 3.56 13.01
N TYR A 408 15.40 4.83 12.59
CA TYR A 408 16.39 5.88 12.88
C TYR A 408 17.80 5.67 12.27
N THR A 409 17.93 4.81 11.26
CA THR A 409 19.21 4.62 10.54
C THR A 409 19.22 5.33 9.18
N ALA A 410 20.37 5.32 8.50
CA ALA A 410 20.50 5.80 7.13
C ALA A 410 19.55 5.05 6.17
N ILE A 411 19.39 3.73 6.38
CA ILE A 411 18.48 2.88 5.60
C ILE A 411 17.03 3.36 5.81
N GLY A 412 16.62 3.63 7.05
CA GLY A 412 15.29 4.17 7.33
C GLY A 412 15.06 5.55 6.71
N THR A 413 16.07 6.43 6.80
CA THR A 413 16.01 7.77 6.21
C THR A 413 15.87 7.71 4.69
N TRP A 414 16.54 6.76 4.05
CA TRP A 414 16.46 6.55 2.61
C TRP A 414 15.10 5.95 2.18
N LEU A 415 14.65 4.88 2.85
CA LEU A 415 13.41 4.17 2.50
C LEU A 415 12.14 4.97 2.85
N HIS A 416 12.10 5.56 4.05
CA HIS A 416 10.89 6.17 4.61
C HIS A 416 10.96 7.71 4.68
N GLY A 417 12.17 8.28 4.68
CA GLY A 417 12.42 9.69 5.02
C GLY A 417 12.94 9.86 6.45
N ARG A 418 13.48 11.03 6.77
CA ARG A 418 14.03 11.34 8.11
C ARG A 418 12.92 11.24 9.15
N ARG A 419 13.22 10.60 10.28
CA ARG A 419 12.32 10.56 11.45
C ARG A 419 12.98 11.31 12.59
N GLU A 420 12.20 12.16 13.24
CA GLU A 420 12.61 12.81 14.47
C GLU A 420 12.29 11.88 15.63
N ARG A 421 13.25 11.68 16.54
CA ARG A 421 12.92 11.20 17.88
C ARG A 421 12.17 12.36 18.53
N THR A 422 10.92 12.14 18.92
CA THR A 422 10.36 12.95 20.01
C THR A 422 11.28 12.70 21.19
N ALA A 423 12.11 13.69 21.51
CA ALA A 423 12.82 13.69 22.77
C ALA A 423 11.73 13.56 23.82
N PHE A 424 11.70 12.44 24.54
CA PHE A 424 11.04 12.45 25.83
C PHE A 424 11.71 13.60 26.57
N ALA A 425 10.95 14.66 26.84
CA ALA A 425 11.33 15.61 27.85
C ALA A 425 11.53 14.78 29.11
N SER A 426 12.79 14.48 29.41
CA SER A 426 13.21 14.04 30.71
C SER A 426 12.66 15.09 31.65
N GLY A 427 11.72 14.69 32.51
CA GLY A 427 11.14 15.57 33.51
C GLY A 427 12.26 16.17 34.34
N GLU A 428 12.60 17.41 34.03
CA GLU A 428 13.27 18.29 34.97
C GLU A 428 12.21 18.53 36.04
N GLN A 429 12.46 17.92 37.20
CA GLN A 429 11.59 17.94 38.36
C GLN A 429 11.24 19.39 38.69
N ASP A 430 9.96 19.71 38.56
CA ASP A 430 9.32 20.82 39.26
C ASP A 430 9.30 20.49 40.76
N SER A 431 10.46 20.54 41.40
CA SER A 431 10.65 20.41 42.85
C SER A 431 11.01 21.78 43.42
N GLY A 432 10.04 22.69 43.38
CA GLY A 432 10.19 24.03 43.93
C GLY A 432 8.89 24.73 44.33
N ARG A 433 7.79 24.00 44.55
CA ARG A 433 6.53 24.58 45.05
C ARG A 433 6.04 23.89 46.31
N PHE A 434 6.73 24.13 47.42
CA PHE A 434 6.12 24.12 48.75
C PHE A 434 6.91 25.07 49.65
N ALA A 435 6.46 26.33 49.78
CA ALA A 435 6.42 27.06 51.05
C ALA A 435 5.85 28.47 50.87
N ARG A 436 4.90 28.79 51.76
CA ARG A 436 4.38 30.12 52.16
C ARG A 436 3.20 30.69 51.37
N LEU A 437 2.03 30.27 51.81
CA LEU A 437 0.84 31.11 51.96
C LEU A 437 1.09 32.24 52.97
N ILE A 438 0.56 33.42 52.66
CA ILE A 438 -0.11 34.46 53.49
C ILE A 438 0.37 35.90 53.17
N PRO A 439 -0.55 36.88 53.01
CA PRO A 439 -0.32 38.15 52.30
C PRO A 439 -0.33 39.39 53.22
N LEU A 440 0.43 40.45 52.91
CA LEU A 440 0.15 41.80 53.46
C LEU A 440 0.53 42.94 52.50
N ARG A 441 -0.37 43.93 52.50
CA ARG A 441 -0.40 45.23 51.79
C ARG A 441 0.80 46.13 52.11
N HIS A 442 1.21 47.01 51.18
CA HIS A 442 0.84 48.44 51.11
C HIS A 442 1.76 49.28 50.19
N ARG A 443 1.11 50.12 49.37
CA ARG A 443 1.42 51.52 48.98
C ARG A 443 2.81 51.94 48.47
N GLN A 444 2.77 52.50 47.25
CA GLN A 444 3.32 53.78 46.76
C GLN A 444 4.49 54.44 47.51
N VAL A 445 5.49 54.93 46.76
CA VAL A 445 5.86 56.37 46.66
C VAL A 445 6.79 56.58 45.43
N ARG A 446 6.51 57.63 44.66
CA ARG A 446 7.38 58.27 43.65
C ARG A 446 8.55 58.98 44.34
N ALA A 447 9.75 59.00 43.75
CA ALA A 447 10.56 60.23 43.66
C ALA A 447 11.72 60.08 42.66
N SER A 448 11.97 61.20 42.00
CA SER A 448 12.95 61.55 40.98
C SER A 448 14.35 61.88 41.51
N HIS A 449 15.40 61.65 40.71
CA HIS A 449 16.50 62.58 40.36
C HIS A 449 17.47 61.86 39.41
N GLN A 450 17.70 62.31 38.16
CA GLN A 450 18.55 63.41 37.66
C GLN A 450 20.07 63.14 37.70
N SER A 451 20.70 63.31 36.52
CA SER A 451 22.03 63.90 36.28
C SER A 451 23.23 63.00 35.88
N SER A 452 23.49 63.03 34.56
CA SER A 452 24.74 63.44 33.88
C SER A 452 25.98 62.56 33.77
N LYS A 453 26.58 62.70 32.56
CA LYS A 453 27.98 62.52 32.13
C LYS A 453 28.39 61.05 31.92
N SER A 454 29.00 60.66 30.80
CA SER A 454 29.74 61.36 29.74
C SER A 454 29.54 60.68 28.39
#